data_AF-A0A7G2CCY9-F1
#
_entry.id   AF-A0A7G2CCY9-F1
#
_cell.length_a   1.000
_cell.length_b   1.000
_cell.length_c   1.000
_cell.angle_alpha   90.00
_cell.angle_beta   90.00
_cell.angle_gamma   90.00
#
_symmetry.space_group_name_H-M   'P 1'
#
loop_
_entity.id
_entity.type
_entity.pdbx_description
1 polymer ?
#
loop_
_entity_poly.entity_id
_entity_poly.type
_entity_poly.pdbx_seq_one_letter_code
_entity_poly.pdbx_strand_id
1 'polypeptide(L)'
;MPGDAGEGVLCLQDQRDVFHLERESGVIPAATAGGQPGQTTVRVRFQEHSDVRYECAYCVYVNGDPTEEVIVLRGDSREVEA
;
A
#
# COMPACT_ATOMS: atom_id res chain seq x y z
N MET A 1 -4.67 17.60 27.86
CA MET A 1 -3.38 17.04 27.37
C MET A 1 -3.42 17.15 25.86
N PRO A 2 -2.59 17.98 25.21
CA PRO A 2 -2.57 18.04 23.75
C PRO A 2 -2.03 16.71 23.23
N GLY A 3 -2.76 16.10 22.29
CA GLY A 3 -2.56 14.72 21.83
C GLY A 3 -1.21 14.54 21.15
N ASP A 4 -0.55 13.45 21.51
CA ASP A 4 0.63 12.93 20.85
C ASP A 4 0.25 12.67 19.38
N ALA A 5 0.66 13.53 18.47
CA ALA A 5 0.59 13.24 17.04
C ALA A 5 1.72 12.23 16.75
N GLY A 6 1.55 11.01 17.26
CA GLY A 6 2.51 9.93 17.13
C GLY A 6 2.57 9.46 15.70
N GLU A 7 3.77 9.20 15.21
CA GLU A 7 3.99 8.54 13.94
C GLU A 7 3.18 7.22 13.87
N GLY A 8 2.56 6.94 12.72
CA GLY A 8 1.78 5.72 12.52
C GLY A 8 2.61 4.63 11.86
N VAL A 9 2.46 3.38 12.26
CA VAL A 9 3.05 2.25 11.52
C VAL A 9 2.02 1.69 10.55
N LEU A 10 2.29 1.81 9.25
CA LEU A 10 1.50 1.22 8.17
C LEU A 10 2.00 -0.20 7.90
N CYS A 11 1.08 -1.16 7.80
CA CYS A 11 1.34 -2.49 7.26
C CYS A 11 0.28 -2.85 6.20
N LEU A 12 0.73 -3.41 5.08
CA LEU A 12 -0.07 -3.93 3.99
C LEU A 12 0.09 -5.44 3.94
N GLN A 13 -1.01 -6.18 4.01
CA GLN A 13 -0.98 -7.64 3.98
C GLN A 13 -1.68 -8.17 2.74
N ASP A 14 -1.01 -9.06 2.02
CA ASP A 14 -1.42 -9.70 0.78
C ASP A 14 -1.85 -11.17 0.99
N GLN A 15 -2.58 -11.72 0.00
CA GLN A 15 -2.79 -13.15 -0.20
C GLN A 15 -2.26 -13.72 -1.54
N ARG A 16 -1.60 -12.94 -2.43
CA ARG A 16 -1.14 -13.38 -3.76
C ARG A 16 0.16 -12.71 -4.25
N ASP A 17 1.17 -13.50 -4.61
CA ASP A 17 2.53 -13.07 -4.98
C ASP A 17 2.71 -12.27 -6.32
N VAL A 18 1.65 -11.75 -6.94
CA VAL A 18 1.74 -11.18 -8.31
C VAL A 18 2.17 -9.71 -8.35
N PHE A 19 1.87 -8.96 -7.29
CA PHE A 19 2.30 -7.57 -7.14
C PHE A 19 3.35 -7.53 -6.02
N HIS A 20 4.57 -7.13 -6.37
CA HIS A 20 5.66 -7.05 -5.40
C HIS A 20 5.73 -5.64 -4.80
N LEU A 21 5.43 -5.52 -3.52
CA LEU A 21 5.63 -4.29 -2.76
C LEU A 21 7.12 -4.18 -2.37
N GLU A 22 7.79 -3.06 -2.70
CA GLU A 22 9.17 -2.83 -2.25
C GLU A 22 9.28 -2.73 -0.71
N ARG A 23 8.16 -2.42 -0.06
CA ARG A 23 7.98 -2.46 1.39
C ARG A 23 6.51 -2.74 1.72
N GLU A 24 6.27 -3.72 2.58
CA GLU A 24 4.92 -4.03 3.09
C GLU A 24 4.60 -3.24 4.36
N SER A 25 5.63 -2.74 5.05
CA SER A 25 5.49 -1.92 6.25
C SER A 25 6.31 -0.65 6.19
N GLY A 26 5.88 0.39 6.91
CA GLY A 26 6.62 1.63 7.04
C GLY A 26 6.00 2.61 8.03
N VAL A 27 6.67 3.73 8.24
CA VAL A 27 6.19 4.79 9.13
C VAL A 27 5.47 5.86 8.30
N ILE A 28 4.29 6.29 8.78
CA ILE A 28 3.57 7.48 8.36
C ILE A 28 3.97 8.59 9.34
N PRO A 29 4.67 9.63 8.88
CA PRO A 29 5.06 10.74 9.74
C PRO A 29 3.85 11.40 10.40
N ALA A 30 4.06 12.10 11.51
CA ALA A 30 3.03 12.94 12.10
C ALA A 30 2.57 14.04 11.12
N ALA A 31 1.33 14.51 11.28
CA ALA A 31 0.87 15.68 10.55
C ALA A 31 1.74 16.90 10.90
N THR A 32 2.02 17.76 9.92
CA THR A 32 2.82 18.97 10.16
C THR A 32 2.03 19.97 11.01
N ALA A 33 2.72 20.92 11.65
CA ALA A 33 2.07 21.97 12.45
C ALA A 33 1.07 22.83 11.65
N GLY A 34 1.18 22.86 10.31
CA GLY A 34 0.23 23.52 9.41
C GLY A 34 -0.99 22.65 9.02
N GLY A 35 -1.14 21.47 9.61
CA GLY A 35 -2.26 20.54 9.36
C GLY A 35 -2.11 19.69 8.10
N GLN A 36 -0.93 19.64 7.48
CA GLN A 36 -0.71 18.73 6.34
C GLN A 36 -0.60 17.29 6.86
N PRO A 37 -1.40 16.34 6.34
CA PRO A 37 -1.29 14.94 6.73
C PRO A 37 0.12 14.39 6.47
N GLY A 38 0.58 13.51 7.35
CA GLY A 38 1.76 12.70 7.08
C GLY A 38 1.51 11.79 5.89
N GLN A 39 2.56 11.58 5.09
CA GLN A 39 2.48 10.75 3.90
C GLN A 39 3.66 9.79 3.83
N THR A 40 3.41 8.60 3.29
CA THR A 40 4.44 7.62 2.96
C THR A 40 4.17 7.08 1.56
N THR A 41 5.19 6.56 0.90
CA THR A 41 5.07 6.02 -0.46
C THR A 41 5.45 4.55 -0.45
N VAL A 42 4.54 3.72 -0.96
CA VAL A 42 4.80 2.30 -1.23
C VAL A 42 4.99 2.15 -2.73
N ARG A 43 6.11 1.56 -3.13
CA ARG A 43 6.38 1.24 -4.54
C ARG A 43 5.92 -0.16 -4.81
N VAL A 44 5.16 -0.30 -5.90
CA VAL A 44 4.61 -1.57 -6.39
C VAL A 44 5.34 -1.91 -7.68
N ARG A 45 5.78 -3.16 -7.82
CA ARG A 45 6.26 -3.72 -9.08
C ARG A 45 5.31 -4.83 -9.53
N PHE A 46 4.95 -4.79 -10.80
CA PHE A 46 4.14 -5.81 -11.45
C PHE A 46 4.88 -6.26 -12.71
N GLN A 47 5.17 -7.54 -12.81
CA GLN A 47 5.87 -8.11 -13.96
C GLN A 47 5.27 -9.46 -14.30
N GLU A 48 4.27 -9.44 -15.16
CA GLU A 48 3.64 -10.64 -15.70
C GLU A 48 3.54 -10.51 -17.22
N HIS A 49 3.65 -11.64 -17.91
CA HIS A 49 3.55 -11.75 -19.36
C HIS A 49 2.44 -12.75 -19.70
N SER A 50 1.18 -12.31 -19.55
CA SER A 50 0.02 -13.12 -19.90
C SER A 50 -1.18 -12.24 -20.25
N ASP A 51 -2.06 -12.69 -21.14
CA ASP A 51 -3.31 -11.97 -21.49
C ASP A 51 -4.41 -12.15 -20.42
N VAL A 52 -4.03 -12.10 -19.14
CA VAL A 52 -4.94 -12.24 -17.99
C VAL A 52 -4.96 -10.94 -17.20
N ARG A 53 -6.15 -10.62 -16.67
CA ARG A 53 -6.33 -9.53 -15.72
C ARG A 53 -6.01 -10.00 -14.31
N TYR A 54 -5.12 -9.28 -13.63
CA TYR A 54 -4.72 -9.53 -12.26
C TYR A 54 -5.38 -8.53 -11.32
N GLU A 55 -5.88 -9.01 -10.19
CA GLU A 55 -6.47 -8.21 -9.13
C GLU A 55 -6.02 -8.75 -7.78
N CYS A 56 -5.55 -7.84 -6.93
CA CYS A 56 -5.17 -8.14 -5.56
C CYS A 56 -5.65 -7.06 -4.60
N ALA A 57 -6.08 -7.46 -3.40
CA ALA A 57 -6.58 -6.59 -2.36
C ALA A 57 -5.69 -6.70 -1.10
N TYR A 58 -5.22 -5.56 -0.62
CA TYR A 58 -4.37 -5.44 0.56
C TYR A 58 -5.17 -4.85 1.71
N CYS A 59 -5.19 -5.58 2.83
CA CYS A 59 -5.72 -5.05 4.07
C CYS A 59 -4.73 -4.02 4.64
N VAL A 60 -5.24 -2.87 5.05
CA VAL A 60 -4.44 -1.79 5.63
C VAL A 60 -4.53 -1.86 7.15
N TYR A 61 -3.38 -2.00 7.80
CA TYR A 61 -3.24 -1.90 9.25
C TYR A 61 -2.48 -0.63 9.62
N VAL A 62 -2.99 0.09 10.62
CA VAL A 62 -2.33 1.27 11.19
C VAL A 62 -2.11 1.02 12.68
N ASN A 63 -0.86 1.12 13.13
CA ASN A 63 -0.46 0.81 14.51
C ASN A 63 -0.86 -0.60 14.97
N GLY A 64 -0.95 -1.55 14.04
CA GLY A 64 -1.37 -2.92 14.30
C GLY A 64 -2.88 -3.15 14.27
N ASP A 65 -3.69 -2.10 14.22
CA ASP A 65 -5.14 -2.20 14.12
C ASP A 65 -5.59 -2.24 12.65
N PRO A 66 -6.47 -3.18 12.26
CA PRO A 66 -7.03 -3.20 10.91
C PRO A 66 -7.91 -1.97 10.70
N THR A 67 -7.83 -1.39 9.51
CA THR A 67 -8.71 -0.32 9.08
C THR A 67 -9.82 -0.87 8.18
N GLU A 68 -10.88 -0.08 7.98
CA GLU A 68 -11.94 -0.40 7.00
C GLU A 68 -11.47 -0.19 5.56
N GLU A 69 -10.31 0.46 5.36
CA GLU A 69 -9.76 0.77 4.05
C GLU A 69 -9.01 -0.43 3.46
N VAL A 70 -9.21 -0.64 2.15
CA VAL A 70 -8.56 -1.70 1.38
C VAL A 70 -7.94 -1.10 0.14
N ILE A 71 -6.67 -1.42 -0.11
CA ILE A 71 -6.00 -1.02 -1.35
C ILE A 71 -6.18 -2.14 -2.37
N VAL A 72 -6.81 -1.84 -3.50
CA VAL A 72 -6.98 -2.80 -4.60
C VAL A 72 -6.03 -2.43 -5.74
N LEU A 73 -5.12 -3.35 -6.08
CA LEU A 73 -4.24 -3.24 -7.23
C LEU A 73 -4.78 -4.06 -8.39
N ARG A 74 -4.77 -3.45 -9.59
CA ARG A 74 -5.23 -4.07 -10.84
C ARG A 74 -4.17 -3.89 -11.90
N GLY A 75 -3.83 -4.98 -12.57
CA GLY A 75 -2.83 -5.02 -13.63
C GLY A 75 -3.36 -5.81 -14.80
N ASP A 76 -3.34 -5.21 -15.99
CA ASP A 76 -3.58 -5.91 -17.24
C ASP A 76 -2.21 -6.11 -17.89
N SER A 77 -1.78 -7.36 -18.06
CA SER A 77 -0.66 -7.68 -18.93
C SER A 77 -1.22 -7.96 -20.33
N ARG A 78 -0.55 -7.44 -21.35
CA ARG A 78 -0.83 -7.73 -22.75
C ARG A 78 0.49 -8.02 -23.40
N GLU A 79 0.60 -9.15 -24.09
CA GLU A 79 1.72 -9.34 -25.01
C GLU A 79 1.60 -8.29 -26.11
N VAL A 80 2.62 -7.43 -26.22
CA VAL A 80 2.77 -6.57 -27.39
C VAL A 80 3.68 -7.34 -28.34
N GLU A 81 3.13 -7.84 -29.44
CA GLU A 81 3.95 -8.37 -30.54
C GLU A 81 4.96 -7.28 -30.96
N ALA A 82 6.25 -7.65 -30.97
CA ALA A 82 7.37 -6.77 -31.32
C ALA A 82 7.63 -6.70 -32.83
#